data_AF-A0A1F8QLS8-F1
#
_entry.id   AF-A0A1F8QLS8-F1
#
_cell.length_a   1.000
_cell.length_b   1.000
_cell.length_c   1.000
_cell.angle_alpha   90.00
_cell.angle_beta   90.00
_cell.angle_gamma   90.00
#
_symmetry.space_group_name_H-M   'P 1'
#
loop_
_entity.id
_entity.type
_entity.pdbx_description
1 polymer ?
#
loop_
_entity_poly.entity_id
_entity_poly.type
_entity_poly.pdbx_seq_one_letter_code
_entity_poly.pdbx_strand_id
1 'polypeptide(L)'
;MLENAHPSSTETSARNLRYLVLTAAILVYLLIVAGGIVSATGSGGACPDWPTCLGSWVPPAELSARIDYAHRFLTFFAATFIFASAFVAWKRTRKETSLVAKYALNIALVLMVAQIVLGWVVSQGAGKTTWISPLHLGLSLLILGAIVVAGVFVFYYNRNNEGHRLAFHSRFARLSLANMAVFFILLVSGAVVKGSDAGAACTGWPLCNPGFFPVDPSGWISLTHRLVVMLSGSLMLVMFLRAWRTQRTQAPILVASTVAIVLFMSQALLGAQMVQGLPAYLLGLHQATAAAVWSALVIQIVAVGIAARSTEEEHAEATTIAGRKGLVRDLLMLTKQIVVALLLVTTFAGMVIGAQKWPPLSITFWTLLGGFLAAGGSGAINQYIDREDDTKMQRTQKRPIPAGRLTPAEGLAFGVGIALASFYLLTAMVNLLAALLS
;
A
#
# COMPACT_ATOMS: atom_id res chain seq x y z
N MET A 1 34.82 -11.68 24.00
CA MET A 1 34.62 -12.75 23.02
C MET A 1 33.14 -12.75 22.66
N LEU A 2 32.77 -12.15 21.54
CA LEU A 2 31.41 -12.23 21.00
C LEU A 2 31.35 -13.54 20.23
N GLU A 3 30.75 -14.54 20.85
CA GLU A 3 30.54 -15.85 20.26
C GLU A 3 29.55 -15.68 19.09
N ASN A 4 30.05 -15.81 17.87
CA ASN A 4 29.24 -15.87 16.66
C ASN A 4 28.44 -17.17 16.70
N ALA A 5 27.33 -17.19 17.43
CA ALA A 5 26.40 -18.30 17.45
C ALA A 5 25.85 -18.50 16.04
N HIS A 6 26.25 -19.59 15.38
CA HIS A 6 25.62 -20.00 14.13
C HIS A 6 24.14 -20.29 14.39
N PRO A 7 23.21 -19.71 13.61
CA PRO A 7 21.79 -19.93 13.81
C PRO A 7 21.46 -21.41 13.62
N SER A 8 20.58 -21.93 14.48
CA SER A 8 20.13 -23.31 14.40
C SER A 8 19.44 -23.62 13.05
N SER A 9 19.36 -24.89 12.66
CA SER A 9 18.73 -25.31 11.40
C SER A 9 17.25 -24.86 11.30
N THR A 10 16.55 -24.79 12.43
CA THR A 10 15.17 -24.32 12.55
C THR A 10 15.06 -22.80 12.36
N GLU A 11 15.99 -22.01 12.90
CA GLU A 11 16.05 -20.56 12.68
C GLU A 11 16.40 -20.20 11.24
N THR A 12 17.34 -20.94 10.64
CA THR A 12 17.71 -20.77 9.24
C THR A 12 16.53 -21.09 8.32
N SER A 13 15.81 -22.19 8.60
CA SER A 13 14.57 -22.49 7.91
C SER A 13 13.57 -21.34 8.09
N ALA A 14 13.24 -20.93 9.32
CA ALA A 14 12.28 -19.85 9.60
C ALA A 14 12.55 -18.58 8.79
N ARG A 15 13.82 -18.17 8.75
CA ARG A 15 14.32 -17.05 7.95
C ARG A 15 14.09 -17.24 6.45
N ASN A 16 14.31 -18.44 5.91
CA ASN A 16 14.06 -18.72 4.49
C ASN A 16 12.59 -18.55 4.10
N LEU A 17 11.64 -18.96 4.95
CA LEU A 17 10.21 -18.76 4.64
C LEU A 17 9.82 -17.27 4.64
N ARG A 18 10.38 -16.49 5.58
CA ARG A 18 10.18 -15.03 5.62
C ARG A 18 10.58 -14.37 4.31
N TYR A 19 11.75 -14.72 3.78
CA TYR A 19 12.22 -14.20 2.50
C TYR A 19 11.37 -14.68 1.33
N LEU A 20 10.99 -15.97 1.29
CA LEU A 20 10.14 -16.48 0.21
C LEU A 20 8.79 -15.75 0.14
N VAL A 21 8.11 -15.59 1.28
CA VAL A 21 6.80 -14.91 1.34
C VAL A 21 6.93 -13.42 1.01
N LEU A 22 7.98 -12.75 1.50
CA LEU A 22 8.23 -11.34 1.18
C LEU A 22 8.50 -11.15 -0.31
N THR A 23 9.35 -11.98 -0.90
CA THR A 23 9.65 -11.94 -2.34
C THR A 23 8.39 -12.23 -3.15
N ALA A 24 7.59 -13.24 -2.77
CA ALA A 24 6.32 -13.52 -3.43
C ALA A 24 5.36 -12.31 -3.38
N ALA A 25 5.23 -11.65 -2.23
CA ALA A 25 4.37 -10.47 -2.08
C ALA A 25 4.84 -9.31 -2.99
N ILE A 26 6.15 -9.04 -3.03
CA ILE A 26 6.74 -8.00 -3.88
C ILE A 26 6.53 -8.33 -5.35
N LEU A 27 6.79 -9.57 -5.78
CA LEU A 27 6.61 -9.98 -7.18
C LEU A 27 5.15 -9.89 -7.61
N VAL A 28 4.20 -10.33 -6.78
CA VAL A 28 2.76 -10.20 -7.10
C VAL A 28 2.32 -8.74 -7.14
N TYR A 29 2.80 -7.90 -6.23
CA TYR A 29 2.54 -6.47 -6.27
C TYR A 29 3.04 -5.84 -7.57
N LEU A 30 4.30 -6.11 -7.93
CA LEU A 30 4.89 -5.64 -9.20
C LEU A 30 4.15 -6.21 -10.41
N LEU A 31 3.66 -7.45 -10.33
CA LEU A 31 2.89 -8.10 -11.39
C LEU A 31 1.56 -7.39 -11.64
N ILE A 32 0.87 -6.98 -10.57
CA ILE A 32 -0.35 -6.17 -10.68
C ILE A 32 -0.03 -4.83 -11.36
N VAL A 33 1.04 -4.14 -10.95
CA VAL A 33 1.45 -2.87 -11.60
C VAL A 33 1.79 -3.07 -13.08
N ALA A 34 2.58 -4.10 -13.40
CA ALA A 34 2.93 -4.45 -14.77
C ALA A 34 1.70 -4.77 -15.62
N GLY A 35 0.71 -5.49 -15.09
CA GLY A 35 -0.55 -5.77 -15.77
C GLY A 35 -1.35 -4.49 -16.08
N GLY A 36 -1.28 -3.49 -15.19
CA GLY A 36 -1.81 -2.15 -15.44
C GLY A 36 -1.18 -1.46 -16.63
N ILE A 37 0.16 -1.55 -16.73
CA ILE A 37 0.95 -1.01 -17.84
C ILE A 37 0.59 -1.74 -19.14
N VAL A 38 0.57 -3.07 -19.16
CA VAL A 38 0.17 -3.89 -20.33
C VAL A 38 -1.21 -3.47 -20.85
N SER A 39 -2.16 -3.28 -19.92
CA SER A 39 -3.52 -2.85 -20.26
C SER A 39 -3.58 -1.39 -20.72
N ALA A 40 -2.74 -0.51 -20.18
CA ALA A 40 -2.66 0.90 -20.59
C ALA A 40 -2.06 1.09 -21.99
N THR A 41 -1.06 0.28 -22.34
CA THR A 41 -0.34 0.36 -23.62
C THR A 41 -0.98 -0.50 -24.70
N GLY A 42 -2.07 -1.21 -24.40
CA GLY A 42 -2.71 -2.14 -25.34
C GLY A 42 -1.81 -3.31 -25.75
N SER A 43 -0.80 -3.64 -24.95
CA SER A 43 0.22 -4.65 -25.29
C SER A 43 -0.22 -6.09 -24.98
N GLY A 44 -1.40 -6.27 -24.37
CA GLY A 44 -1.91 -7.60 -24.03
C GLY A 44 -2.13 -8.45 -25.28
N GLY A 45 -1.50 -9.62 -25.34
CA GLY A 45 -1.59 -10.54 -26.48
C GLY A 45 -0.58 -10.28 -27.59
N ALA A 46 0.38 -9.36 -27.39
CA ALA A 46 1.45 -9.12 -28.35
C ALA A 46 2.38 -10.35 -28.54
N CYS A 47 2.47 -11.22 -27.53
CA CYS A 47 3.14 -12.52 -27.64
C CYS A 47 2.12 -13.66 -27.88
N PRO A 48 2.06 -14.26 -29.08
CA PRO A 48 1.07 -15.31 -29.38
C PRO A 48 1.40 -16.66 -28.72
N ASP A 49 2.69 -16.92 -28.48
CA ASP A 49 3.23 -18.16 -27.93
C ASP A 49 3.72 -17.99 -26.48
N TRP A 50 3.92 -19.13 -25.82
CA TRP A 50 4.58 -19.27 -24.51
C TRP A 50 5.15 -20.69 -24.43
N PRO A 51 6.40 -20.92 -23.98
CA PRO A 51 7.25 -20.02 -23.19
C PRO A 51 8.06 -18.97 -23.96
N THR A 52 8.15 -19.09 -25.28
CA THR A 52 8.77 -18.10 -26.17
C THR A 52 7.82 -16.95 -26.47
N CYS A 53 8.33 -15.86 -27.05
CA CYS A 53 7.51 -14.81 -27.64
C CYS A 53 8.02 -14.53 -29.05
N LEU A 54 7.13 -14.63 -30.05
CA LEU A 54 7.47 -14.56 -31.47
C LEU A 54 8.54 -15.60 -31.85
N GLY A 55 8.46 -16.80 -31.24
CA GLY A 55 9.41 -17.89 -31.47
C GLY A 55 10.80 -17.70 -30.85
N SER A 56 11.02 -16.62 -30.10
CA SER A 56 12.31 -16.31 -29.45
C SER A 56 12.23 -16.35 -27.92
N TRP A 57 13.33 -16.76 -27.29
CA TRP A 57 13.54 -16.65 -25.83
C TRP A 57 14.13 -15.29 -25.43
N VAL A 58 14.64 -14.52 -26.39
CA VAL A 58 15.24 -13.22 -26.16
C VAL A 58 14.15 -12.15 -26.23
N PRO A 59 14.18 -11.12 -25.36
CA PRO A 59 13.20 -10.03 -25.39
C PRO A 59 13.06 -9.44 -26.81
N PRO A 60 11.84 -9.34 -27.35
CA PRO A 60 11.63 -8.87 -28.70
C PRO A 60 11.97 -7.38 -28.86
N ALA A 61 12.30 -6.99 -30.09
CA ALA A 61 12.65 -5.61 -30.42
C ALA A 61 11.45 -4.67 -30.26
N GLU A 62 10.25 -5.13 -30.65
CA GLU A 62 9.01 -4.35 -30.55
C GLU A 62 8.64 -4.08 -29.08
N LEU A 63 8.32 -2.82 -28.76
CA LEU A 63 8.03 -2.40 -27.39
C LEU A 63 6.79 -3.10 -26.80
N SER A 64 5.73 -3.28 -27.59
CA SER A 64 4.48 -3.92 -27.14
C SER A 64 4.74 -5.38 -26.71
N ALA A 65 5.40 -6.16 -27.58
CA ALA A 65 5.79 -7.53 -27.32
C ALA A 65 6.77 -7.63 -26.14
N ARG A 66 7.68 -6.65 -25.99
CA ARG A 66 8.62 -6.61 -24.85
C ARG A 66 7.90 -6.38 -23.52
N ILE A 67 6.88 -5.54 -23.49
CA ILE A 67 6.05 -5.29 -22.30
C ILE A 67 5.27 -6.56 -21.91
N ASP A 68 4.62 -7.22 -22.87
CA ASP A 68 3.90 -8.48 -22.63
C ASP A 68 4.85 -9.59 -22.17
N TYR A 69 5.99 -9.76 -22.85
CA TYR A 69 7.04 -10.72 -22.49
C TYR A 69 7.54 -10.51 -21.05
N ALA A 70 7.86 -9.27 -20.66
CA ALA A 70 8.32 -8.95 -19.31
C ALA A 70 7.26 -9.26 -18.24
N HIS A 71 5.98 -8.98 -18.53
CA HIS A 71 4.87 -9.32 -17.64
C HIS A 71 4.74 -10.84 -17.44
N ARG A 72 4.82 -11.64 -18.51
CA ARG A 72 4.76 -13.11 -18.44
C ARG A 72 5.94 -13.71 -17.67
N PHE A 73 7.14 -13.17 -17.87
CA PHE A 73 8.32 -13.60 -17.13
C PHE A 73 8.17 -13.33 -15.63
N LEU A 74 7.61 -12.16 -15.26
CA LEU A 74 7.30 -11.85 -13.88
C LEU A 74 6.25 -12.80 -13.27
N THR A 75 5.24 -13.21 -14.04
CA THR A 75 4.25 -14.24 -13.63
C THR A 75 4.92 -15.56 -13.27
N PHE A 76 5.91 -16.01 -14.07
CA PHE A 76 6.64 -17.24 -13.80
C PHE A 76 7.38 -17.20 -12.45
N PHE A 77 8.10 -16.11 -12.15
CA PHE A 77 8.75 -15.97 -10.84
C PHE A 77 7.75 -15.87 -9.71
N ALA A 78 6.70 -15.06 -9.85
CA ALA A 78 5.66 -14.95 -8.84
C ALA A 78 5.06 -16.32 -8.50
N ALA A 79 4.71 -17.11 -9.51
CA ALA A 79 4.17 -18.46 -9.32
C ALA A 79 5.17 -19.40 -8.62
N THR A 80 6.45 -19.34 -9.00
CA THR A 80 7.51 -20.17 -8.40
C THR A 80 7.70 -19.83 -6.92
N PHE A 81 7.75 -18.55 -6.56
CA PHE A 81 7.91 -18.12 -5.16
C PHE A 81 6.67 -18.40 -4.31
N ILE A 82 5.46 -18.32 -4.87
CA ILE A 82 4.23 -18.74 -4.19
C ILE A 82 4.26 -20.25 -3.92
N PHE A 83 4.60 -21.05 -4.94
CA PHE A 83 4.71 -22.50 -4.79
C PHE A 83 5.76 -22.88 -3.75
N ALA A 84 6.96 -22.29 -3.83
CA ALA A 84 8.03 -22.53 -2.86
C ALA A 84 7.61 -22.15 -1.43
N SER A 85 6.93 -21.01 -1.26
CA SER A 85 6.39 -20.58 0.03
C SER A 85 5.38 -21.59 0.58
N ALA A 86 4.40 -22.02 -0.23
CA ALA A 86 3.39 -22.99 0.16
C ALA A 86 4.01 -24.37 0.48
N PHE A 87 4.97 -24.83 -0.32
CA PHE A 87 5.67 -26.10 -0.12
C PHE A 87 6.50 -26.12 1.17
N VAL A 88 7.29 -25.06 1.42
CA VAL A 88 8.07 -24.94 2.65
C VAL A 88 7.15 -24.83 3.87
N ALA A 89 6.06 -24.07 3.78
CA ALA A 89 5.07 -23.95 4.86
C ALA A 89 4.34 -25.27 5.12
N TRP A 90 4.07 -26.07 4.08
CA TRP A 90 3.44 -27.40 4.20
C TRP A 90 4.34 -28.40 4.92
N LYS A 91 5.64 -28.43 4.59
CA LYS A 91 6.63 -29.31 5.24
C LYS A 91 6.84 -29.01 6.73
N ARG A 92 6.56 -27.79 7.18
CA ARG A 92 6.74 -27.39 8.58
C ARG A 92 5.65 -27.93 9.48
N THR A 93 5.95 -28.10 10.75
CA THR A 93 4.92 -28.48 11.75
C THR A 93 4.02 -27.29 12.11
N ARG A 94 2.87 -27.56 12.76
CA ARG A 94 2.00 -26.49 13.30
C ARG A 94 2.69 -25.66 14.40
N LYS A 95 3.70 -26.24 15.07
CA LYS A 95 4.53 -25.52 16.06
C LYS A 95 5.47 -24.52 15.39
N GLU A 96 5.85 -24.74 14.14
CA GLU A 96 6.80 -23.91 13.38
C GLU A 96 6.13 -22.88 12.48
N THR A 97 4.88 -23.11 12.05
CA THR A 97 4.15 -22.18 11.17
C THR A 97 2.66 -22.25 11.46
N SER A 98 2.04 -21.07 11.61
CA SER A 98 0.61 -20.96 11.96
C SER A 98 -0.26 -21.60 10.88
N LEU A 99 -1.39 -22.18 11.31
CA LEU A 99 -2.37 -22.75 10.39
C LEU A 99 -2.92 -21.71 9.42
N VAL A 100 -3.13 -20.47 9.89
CA VAL A 100 -3.61 -19.37 9.05
C VAL A 100 -2.63 -19.07 7.92
N ALA A 101 -1.32 -18.99 8.21
CA ALA A 101 -0.31 -18.79 7.17
C ALA A 101 -0.31 -19.93 6.14
N LYS A 102 -0.43 -21.18 6.60
CA LYS A 102 -0.51 -22.35 5.70
C LYS A 102 -1.74 -22.31 4.80
N TYR A 103 -2.92 -22.04 5.36
CA TYR A 103 -4.14 -21.95 4.57
C TYR A 103 -4.07 -20.79 3.57
N ALA A 104 -3.58 -19.62 4.00
CA ALA A 104 -3.43 -18.47 3.13
C ALA A 104 -2.48 -18.73 1.95
N LEU A 105 -1.34 -19.40 2.18
CA LEU A 105 -0.41 -19.76 1.10
C LEU A 105 -1.00 -20.80 0.13
N ASN A 106 -1.75 -21.78 0.63
CA ASN A 106 -2.43 -22.75 -0.24
C ASN A 106 -3.55 -22.11 -1.05
N ILE A 107 -4.33 -21.20 -0.45
CA ILE A 107 -5.33 -20.40 -1.16
C ILE A 107 -4.65 -19.57 -2.25
N ALA A 108 -3.56 -18.88 -1.94
CA ALA A 108 -2.81 -18.11 -2.94
C ALA A 108 -2.33 -18.98 -4.11
N LEU A 109 -1.86 -20.21 -3.84
CA LEU A 109 -1.43 -21.16 -4.87
C LEU A 109 -2.60 -21.59 -5.77
N VAL A 110 -3.75 -21.95 -5.20
CA VAL A 110 -4.95 -22.34 -5.96
C VAL A 110 -5.45 -21.18 -6.82
N LEU A 111 -5.54 -19.98 -6.22
CA LEU A 111 -5.94 -18.78 -6.94
C LEU A 111 -4.94 -18.42 -8.06
N MET A 112 -3.64 -18.64 -7.87
CA MET A 112 -2.63 -18.42 -8.91
C MET A 112 -2.83 -19.34 -10.11
N VAL A 113 -3.22 -20.61 -9.91
CA VAL A 113 -3.56 -21.50 -11.04
C VAL A 113 -4.75 -20.94 -11.83
N ALA A 114 -5.81 -20.51 -11.14
CA ALA A 114 -6.97 -19.88 -11.79
C ALA A 114 -6.57 -18.57 -12.50
N GLN A 115 -5.66 -17.78 -11.93
CA GLN A 115 -5.17 -16.53 -12.50
C GLN A 115 -4.38 -16.76 -13.79
N ILE A 116 -3.54 -17.79 -13.85
CA ILE A 116 -2.79 -18.14 -15.06
C ILE A 116 -3.74 -18.53 -16.20
N VAL A 117 -4.77 -19.33 -15.89
CA VAL A 117 -5.80 -19.71 -16.88
C VAL A 117 -6.58 -18.48 -17.36
N LEU A 118 -7.05 -17.63 -16.45
CA LEU A 118 -7.78 -16.42 -16.80
C LEU A 118 -6.89 -15.42 -17.58
N GLY A 119 -5.61 -15.32 -17.23
CA GLY A 119 -4.63 -14.50 -17.93
C GLY A 119 -4.37 -14.99 -19.36
N TRP A 120 -4.34 -16.31 -19.58
CA TRP A 120 -4.31 -16.88 -20.93
C TRP A 120 -5.58 -16.54 -21.71
N VAL A 121 -6.76 -16.63 -21.10
CA VAL A 121 -8.02 -16.22 -21.76
C VAL A 121 -7.98 -14.74 -22.15
N VAL A 122 -7.46 -13.86 -21.28
CA VAL A 122 -7.27 -12.44 -21.56
C VAL A 122 -6.34 -12.21 -22.77
N SER A 123 -5.25 -12.96 -22.87
CA SER A 123 -4.26 -12.81 -23.95
C SER A 123 -4.78 -13.27 -25.32
N GLN A 124 -5.80 -14.14 -25.36
CA GLN A 124 -6.52 -14.52 -26.60
C GLN A 124 -7.52 -13.46 -27.09
N GLY A 125 -7.51 -12.25 -26.52
CA GLY A 125 -8.37 -11.14 -26.92
C GLY A 125 -9.66 -10.98 -26.12
N ALA A 126 -9.95 -11.88 -25.18
CA ALA A 126 -11.14 -11.81 -24.33
C ALA A 126 -11.07 -10.67 -23.28
N GLY A 127 -9.90 -10.05 -23.09
CA GLY A 127 -9.70 -8.90 -22.20
C GLY A 127 -10.51 -7.65 -22.57
N LYS A 128 -11.00 -7.54 -23.81
CA LYS A 128 -11.89 -6.45 -24.27
C LYS A 128 -13.32 -6.58 -23.75
N THR A 129 -13.68 -7.73 -23.16
CA THR A 129 -14.99 -7.90 -22.55
C THR A 129 -15.06 -7.19 -21.19
N THR A 130 -16.24 -6.67 -20.85
CA THR A 130 -16.43 -5.82 -19.67
C THR A 130 -16.07 -6.51 -18.35
N TRP A 131 -16.23 -7.83 -18.23
CA TRP A 131 -16.11 -8.54 -16.95
C TRP A 131 -14.84 -9.39 -16.79
N ILE A 132 -14.20 -9.84 -17.87
CA ILE A 132 -13.01 -10.71 -17.76
C ILE A 132 -11.84 -9.95 -17.14
N SER A 133 -11.59 -8.72 -17.57
CA SER A 133 -10.49 -7.88 -17.03
C SER A 133 -10.69 -7.52 -15.54
N PRO A 134 -11.88 -7.08 -15.08
CA PRO A 134 -12.15 -6.90 -13.65
C PRO A 134 -12.01 -8.18 -12.82
N LEU A 135 -12.46 -9.33 -13.33
CA LEU A 135 -12.29 -10.61 -12.64
C LEU A 135 -10.80 -10.98 -12.51
N HIS A 136 -10.01 -10.77 -13.57
CA HIS A 136 -8.57 -10.98 -13.56
C HIS A 136 -7.86 -10.08 -12.53
N LEU A 137 -8.24 -8.81 -12.41
CA LEU A 137 -7.71 -7.92 -11.37
C LEU A 137 -8.17 -8.36 -9.96
N GLY A 138 -9.45 -8.68 -9.78
CA GLY A 138 -10.01 -9.10 -8.50
C GLY A 138 -9.30 -10.35 -7.96
N LEU A 139 -9.05 -11.34 -8.81
CA LEU A 139 -8.33 -12.56 -8.44
C LEU A 139 -6.86 -12.28 -8.10
N SER A 140 -6.17 -11.41 -8.86
CA SER A 140 -4.84 -10.92 -8.49
C SER A 140 -4.79 -10.26 -7.10
N LEU A 141 -5.78 -9.42 -6.78
CA LEU A 141 -5.88 -8.77 -5.48
C LEU A 141 -6.11 -9.78 -4.35
N LEU A 142 -6.91 -10.82 -4.57
CA LEU A 142 -7.11 -11.91 -3.60
C LEU A 142 -5.83 -12.71 -3.37
N ILE A 143 -5.04 -12.98 -4.42
CA ILE A 143 -3.71 -13.62 -4.29
C ILE A 143 -2.79 -12.74 -3.45
N LEU A 144 -2.68 -11.45 -3.76
CA LEU A 144 -1.88 -10.51 -2.98
C LEU A 144 -2.33 -10.46 -1.52
N GLY A 145 -3.65 -10.40 -1.28
CA GLY A 145 -4.23 -10.41 0.06
C GLY A 145 -3.86 -11.67 0.84
N ALA A 146 -3.99 -12.85 0.24
CA ALA A 146 -3.63 -14.12 0.88
C ALA A 146 -2.13 -14.20 1.23
N ILE A 147 -1.24 -13.74 0.34
CA ILE A 147 0.20 -13.69 0.62
C ILE A 147 0.52 -12.69 1.73
N VAL A 148 -0.12 -11.52 1.74
CA VAL A 148 0.04 -10.51 2.81
C VAL A 148 -0.44 -11.07 4.16
N VAL A 149 -1.58 -11.76 4.21
CA VAL A 149 -2.05 -12.47 5.41
C VAL A 149 -0.97 -13.43 5.92
N ALA A 150 -0.42 -14.28 5.03
CA ALA A 150 0.66 -15.19 5.39
C ALA A 150 1.90 -14.45 5.89
N GLY A 151 2.27 -13.35 5.23
CA GLY A 151 3.38 -12.48 5.62
C GLY A 151 3.24 -11.94 7.03
N VAL A 152 2.08 -11.37 7.39
CA VAL A 152 1.83 -10.88 8.76
C VAL A 152 2.02 -12.00 9.77
N PHE A 153 1.48 -13.20 9.53
CA PHE A 153 1.67 -14.32 10.45
C PHE A 153 3.09 -14.87 10.50
N VAL A 154 3.89 -14.73 9.43
CA VAL A 154 5.28 -15.22 9.39
C VAL A 154 6.26 -14.24 10.05
N PHE A 155 5.96 -12.93 10.02
CA PHE A 155 6.80 -11.86 10.58
C PHE A 155 6.36 -11.40 11.97
N TYR A 156 5.05 -11.23 12.20
CA TYR A 156 4.52 -10.57 13.40
C TYR A 156 4.00 -11.54 14.46
N TYR A 157 3.58 -12.75 14.07
CA TYR A 157 3.06 -13.73 15.04
C TYR A 157 4.18 -14.25 15.94
N ASN A 158 4.16 -13.85 17.22
CA ASN A 158 5.08 -14.36 18.23
C ASN A 158 4.48 -15.63 18.89
N ARG A 159 5.28 -16.70 18.87
CA ARG A 159 4.91 -18.09 19.19
C ARG A 159 4.59 -18.36 20.67
N ASN A 160 4.81 -17.39 21.57
CA ASN A 160 4.62 -17.56 23.02
C ASN A 160 3.17 -17.41 23.49
N ASN A 161 2.25 -16.91 22.66
CA ASN A 161 0.83 -16.86 22.98
C ASN A 161 0.10 -18.00 22.25
N GLU A 162 -0.33 -19.02 22.99
CA GLU A 162 -1.09 -20.12 22.43
C GLU A 162 -2.42 -19.64 21.80
N GLY A 163 -2.77 -20.23 20.66
CA GLY A 163 -4.18 -20.45 20.30
C GLY A 163 -5.04 -19.27 19.85
N HIS A 164 -4.50 -18.12 19.47
CA HIS A 164 -5.37 -17.02 19.01
C HIS A 164 -5.98 -17.33 17.63
N ARG A 165 -7.25 -17.74 17.63
CA ARG A 165 -8.13 -17.64 16.46
C ARG A 165 -8.34 -16.16 16.16
N LEU A 166 -8.33 -15.77 14.89
CA LEU A 166 -8.69 -14.40 14.50
C LEU A 166 -10.09 -14.09 15.03
N ALA A 167 -10.24 -12.96 15.72
CA ALA A 167 -11.49 -12.56 16.36
C ALA A 167 -11.84 -11.10 16.03
N PHE A 168 -13.11 -10.86 15.69
CA PHE A 168 -13.58 -9.58 15.15
C PHE A 168 -14.82 -9.08 15.89
N HIS A 169 -14.73 -8.90 17.21
CA HIS A 169 -15.88 -8.57 18.05
C HIS A 169 -16.14 -7.07 18.22
N SER A 170 -15.11 -6.23 18.08
CA SER A 170 -15.24 -4.81 18.39
C SER A 170 -15.97 -3.99 17.31
N ARG A 171 -16.36 -2.76 17.68
CA ARG A 171 -16.92 -1.78 16.74
C ARG A 171 -15.88 -1.38 15.69
N PHE A 172 -14.60 -1.24 16.08
CA PHE A 172 -13.52 -0.95 15.15
C PHE A 172 -13.28 -2.11 14.17
N ALA A 173 -13.35 -3.36 14.64
CA ALA A 173 -13.19 -4.55 13.79
C ALA A 173 -14.26 -4.64 12.70
N ARG A 174 -15.54 -4.41 13.05
CA ARG A 174 -16.64 -4.37 12.07
C ARG A 174 -16.49 -3.26 11.04
N LEU A 175 -16.07 -2.06 11.48
CA LEU A 175 -15.77 -0.95 10.57
C LEU A 175 -14.62 -1.30 9.60
N SER A 176 -13.59 -1.97 10.11
CA SER A 176 -12.43 -2.39 9.32
C SER A 176 -12.80 -3.42 8.26
N LEU A 177 -13.61 -4.42 8.61
CA LEU A 177 -14.16 -5.40 7.66
C LEU A 177 -15.01 -4.74 6.58
N ALA A 178 -15.92 -3.84 6.97
CA ALA A 178 -16.77 -3.12 6.04
C ALA A 178 -15.93 -2.26 5.07
N ASN A 179 -14.94 -1.53 5.58
CA ASN A 179 -14.06 -0.71 4.75
C ASN A 179 -13.25 -1.56 3.78
N MET A 180 -12.68 -2.69 4.23
CA MET A 180 -11.94 -3.59 3.34
C MET A 180 -12.83 -4.15 2.22
N ALA A 181 -14.05 -4.59 2.55
CA ALA A 181 -14.99 -5.12 1.57
C ALA A 181 -15.42 -4.06 0.54
N VAL A 182 -15.78 -2.86 1.00
CA VAL A 182 -16.13 -1.73 0.12
C VAL A 182 -14.94 -1.32 -0.75
N PHE A 183 -13.72 -1.31 -0.21
CA PHE A 183 -12.53 -1.00 -1.00
C PHE A 183 -12.21 -2.07 -2.05
N PHE A 184 -12.46 -3.36 -1.77
CA PHE A 184 -12.35 -4.39 -2.80
C PHE A 184 -13.34 -4.16 -3.95
N ILE A 185 -14.59 -3.83 -3.62
CA ILE A 185 -15.62 -3.44 -4.61
C ILE A 185 -15.16 -2.21 -5.38
N LEU A 186 -14.55 -1.22 -4.71
CA LEU A 186 -13.99 -0.04 -5.36
C LEU A 186 -12.96 -0.41 -6.44
N LEU A 187 -12.00 -1.26 -6.13
CA LEU A 187 -10.95 -1.69 -7.07
C LEU A 187 -11.54 -2.41 -8.29
N VAL A 188 -12.49 -3.32 -8.07
CA VAL A 188 -13.18 -4.03 -9.17
C VAL A 188 -14.02 -3.05 -10.00
N SER A 189 -14.76 -2.15 -9.37
CA SER A 189 -15.57 -1.15 -10.07
C SER A 189 -14.71 -0.21 -10.93
N GLY A 190 -13.49 0.14 -10.50
CA GLY A 190 -12.55 0.93 -11.31
C GLY A 190 -12.11 0.19 -12.57
N ALA A 191 -11.86 -1.12 -12.47
CA ALA A 191 -11.59 -1.95 -13.64
C ALA A 191 -12.80 -2.08 -14.58
N VAL A 192 -14.03 -2.09 -14.05
CA VAL A 192 -15.26 -2.07 -14.85
C VAL A 192 -15.39 -0.75 -15.62
N VAL A 193 -15.14 0.39 -14.98
CA VAL A 193 -15.13 1.71 -15.64
C VAL A 193 -14.14 1.71 -16.81
N LYS A 194 -12.94 1.18 -16.61
CA LYS A 194 -11.93 1.05 -17.67
C LYS A 194 -12.39 0.12 -18.79
N GLY A 195 -12.87 -1.08 -18.46
CA GLY A 195 -13.26 -2.11 -19.43
C GLY A 195 -14.56 -1.81 -20.19
N SER A 196 -15.29 -0.77 -19.80
CA SER A 196 -16.49 -0.28 -20.49
C SER A 196 -16.28 1.06 -21.20
N ASP A 197 -15.05 1.58 -21.22
CA ASP A 197 -14.69 2.91 -21.71
C ASP A 197 -15.55 4.04 -21.11
N ALA A 198 -16.11 3.81 -19.91
CA ALA A 198 -17.03 4.72 -19.25
C ALA A 198 -16.36 5.95 -18.63
N GLY A 199 -15.02 5.95 -18.51
CA GLY A 199 -14.27 7.00 -17.81
C GLY A 199 -14.46 8.41 -18.37
N ALA A 200 -14.71 8.53 -19.68
CA ALA A 200 -14.95 9.81 -20.35
C ALA A 200 -16.43 10.26 -20.33
N ALA A 201 -17.36 9.40 -19.91
CA ALA A 201 -18.80 9.71 -19.93
C ALA A 201 -19.19 10.82 -18.92
N CYS A 202 -18.35 11.06 -17.91
CA CYS A 202 -18.59 12.08 -16.89
C CYS A 202 -17.45 13.10 -16.80
N THR A 203 -17.66 14.27 -17.39
CA THR A 203 -16.65 15.36 -17.45
C THR A 203 -16.60 16.24 -16.19
N GLY A 204 -17.67 16.28 -15.38
CA GLY A 204 -17.68 17.00 -14.10
C GLY A 204 -17.01 16.20 -12.96
N TRP A 205 -16.78 16.85 -11.81
CA TRP A 205 -16.38 16.21 -10.54
C TRP A 205 -16.96 16.99 -9.35
N PRO A 206 -17.59 16.36 -8.35
CA PRO A 206 -17.80 14.92 -8.18
C PRO A 206 -18.94 14.35 -9.04
N LEU A 207 -19.91 15.19 -9.43
CA LEU A 207 -21.06 14.82 -10.25
C LEU A 207 -20.72 14.85 -11.76
N CYS A 208 -21.54 14.19 -12.58
CA CYS A 208 -21.44 14.29 -14.04
C CYS A 208 -22.01 15.64 -14.51
N ASN A 209 -21.49 16.22 -15.60
CA ASN A 209 -21.98 17.48 -16.19
C ASN A 209 -22.77 17.19 -17.48
N PRO A 210 -23.77 18.02 -17.89
CA PRO A 210 -24.31 19.21 -17.23
C PRO A 210 -25.50 18.93 -16.28
N GLY A 211 -25.94 17.68 -16.13
CA GLY A 211 -27.05 17.30 -15.26
C GLY A 211 -26.60 16.46 -14.05
N PHE A 212 -27.36 16.52 -12.95
CA PHE A 212 -27.07 15.75 -11.73
C PHE A 212 -26.99 14.23 -11.96
N PHE A 213 -27.77 13.72 -12.91
CA PHE A 213 -27.84 12.29 -13.24
C PHE A 213 -27.44 12.04 -14.70
N PRO A 214 -26.68 10.96 -14.97
CA PRO A 214 -26.36 10.54 -16.33
C PRO A 214 -27.60 10.09 -17.09
N VAL A 215 -27.59 10.34 -18.40
CA VAL A 215 -28.63 9.87 -19.32
C VAL A 215 -28.29 8.53 -19.96
N ASP A 216 -27.00 8.23 -20.09
CA ASP A 216 -26.49 7.04 -20.73
C ASP A 216 -25.96 5.99 -19.72
N PRO A 217 -25.95 4.70 -20.08
CA PRO A 217 -25.44 3.64 -19.21
C PRO A 217 -23.98 3.82 -18.77
N SER A 218 -23.11 4.35 -19.64
CA SER A 218 -21.69 4.54 -19.33
C SER A 218 -21.50 5.61 -18.25
N GLY A 219 -22.28 6.68 -18.29
CA GLY A 219 -22.31 7.67 -17.22
C GLY A 219 -22.75 7.08 -15.87
N TRP A 220 -23.71 6.14 -15.85
CA TRP A 220 -24.10 5.43 -14.62
C TRP A 220 -22.99 4.54 -14.05
N ILE A 221 -22.21 3.88 -14.90
CA ILE A 221 -21.04 3.09 -14.47
C ILE A 221 -20.01 4.00 -13.77
N SER A 222 -19.67 5.13 -14.40
CA SER A 222 -18.74 6.11 -13.86
C SER A 222 -19.24 6.77 -12.57
N LEU A 223 -20.51 7.17 -12.52
CA LEU A 223 -21.10 7.76 -11.32
C LEU A 223 -21.11 6.74 -10.16
N THR A 224 -21.49 5.49 -10.42
CA THR A 224 -21.51 4.44 -9.39
C THR A 224 -20.12 4.23 -8.80
N HIS A 225 -19.09 4.14 -9.64
CA HIS A 225 -17.70 4.04 -9.16
C HIS A 225 -17.33 5.21 -8.24
N ARG A 226 -17.67 6.46 -8.60
CA ARG A 226 -17.40 7.64 -7.77
C ARG A 226 -18.14 7.64 -6.44
N LEU A 227 -19.39 7.19 -6.42
CA LEU A 227 -20.15 7.01 -5.18
C LEU A 227 -19.47 5.98 -4.27
N VAL A 228 -18.95 4.89 -4.83
CA VAL A 228 -18.15 3.91 -4.09
C VAL A 228 -16.82 4.49 -3.60
N VAL A 229 -16.15 5.36 -4.38
CA VAL A 229 -14.97 6.13 -3.94
C VAL A 229 -15.32 6.97 -2.70
N MET A 230 -16.41 7.74 -2.74
CA MET A 230 -16.84 8.60 -1.63
C MET A 230 -17.20 7.78 -0.39
N LEU A 231 -17.90 6.66 -0.55
CA LEU A 231 -18.24 5.76 0.54
C LEU A 231 -16.97 5.17 1.17
N SER A 232 -16.06 4.63 0.36
CA SER A 232 -14.80 4.06 0.85
C SER A 232 -13.94 5.12 1.55
N GLY A 233 -13.80 6.31 0.97
CA GLY A 233 -13.06 7.42 1.57
C GLY A 233 -13.64 7.85 2.91
N SER A 234 -14.97 7.92 3.02
CA SER A 234 -15.66 8.27 4.27
C SER A 234 -15.45 7.20 5.34
N LEU A 235 -15.60 5.92 5.01
CA LEU A 235 -15.35 4.81 5.93
C LEU A 235 -13.89 4.79 6.39
N MET A 236 -12.95 5.01 5.48
CA MET A 236 -11.52 5.04 5.79
C MET A 236 -11.11 6.25 6.63
N LEU A 237 -11.73 7.41 6.41
CA LEU A 237 -11.55 8.58 7.27
C LEU A 237 -12.06 8.30 8.69
N VAL A 238 -13.27 7.74 8.83
CA VAL A 238 -13.82 7.36 10.15
C VAL A 238 -12.94 6.31 10.82
N MET A 239 -12.44 5.33 10.06
CA MET A 239 -11.52 4.30 10.54
C MET A 239 -10.21 4.92 11.03
N PHE A 240 -9.60 5.83 10.27
CA PHE A 240 -8.39 6.56 10.67
C PHE A 240 -8.61 7.36 11.96
N LEU A 241 -9.67 8.17 12.02
CA LEU A 241 -9.99 8.99 13.18
C LEU A 241 -10.25 8.13 14.42
N ARG A 242 -10.89 6.97 14.26
CA ARG A 242 -11.08 6.01 15.36
C ARG A 242 -9.77 5.32 15.76
N ALA A 243 -8.93 4.93 14.82
CA ALA A 243 -7.64 4.29 15.11
C ALA A 243 -6.76 5.21 15.99
N TRP A 244 -6.68 6.51 15.65
CA TRP A 244 -5.94 7.50 16.42
C TRP A 244 -6.53 7.82 17.80
N ARG A 245 -7.74 7.33 18.09
CA ARG A 245 -8.38 7.47 19.41
C ARG A 245 -8.34 6.17 20.23
N THR A 246 -8.59 5.03 19.59
CA THR A 246 -8.87 3.76 20.27
C THR A 246 -7.83 2.67 20.01
N GLN A 247 -6.81 2.91 19.18
CA GLN A 247 -5.79 1.91 18.79
C GLN A 247 -4.37 2.48 18.92
N ARG A 248 -4.16 3.44 19.83
CA ARG A 248 -2.90 4.20 19.96
C ARG A 248 -1.74 3.34 20.45
N THR A 249 -2.00 2.22 21.10
CA THR A 249 -0.97 1.28 21.56
C THR A 249 -0.65 0.19 20.53
N GLN A 250 -1.47 0.07 19.49
CA GLN A 250 -1.40 -0.99 18.49
C GLN A 250 -0.71 -0.49 17.21
N ALA A 251 0.62 -0.54 17.17
CA ALA A 251 1.41 0.02 16.07
C ALA A 251 1.00 -0.48 14.67
N PRO A 252 0.83 -1.80 14.42
CA PRO A 252 0.43 -2.25 13.08
C PRO A 252 -0.93 -1.71 12.64
N ILE A 253 -1.90 -1.63 13.56
CA ILE A 253 -3.26 -1.14 13.27
C ILE A 253 -3.21 0.35 12.94
N LEU A 254 -2.52 1.16 13.75
CA LEU A 254 -2.47 2.60 13.59
C LEU A 254 -1.67 3.02 12.35
N VAL A 255 -0.52 2.39 12.11
CA VAL A 255 0.32 2.64 10.93
C VAL A 255 -0.42 2.23 9.68
N ALA A 256 -0.98 1.03 9.61
CA ALA A 256 -1.69 0.56 8.42
C ALA A 256 -2.94 1.42 8.12
N SER A 257 -3.67 1.87 9.14
CA SER A 257 -4.79 2.79 8.96
C SER A 257 -4.34 4.15 8.43
N THR A 258 -3.19 4.65 8.89
CA THR A 258 -2.61 5.93 8.45
C THR A 258 -2.07 5.84 7.03
N VAL A 259 -1.35 4.78 6.70
CA VAL A 259 -0.87 4.49 5.34
C VAL A 259 -2.07 4.41 4.39
N ALA A 260 -3.12 3.65 4.73
CA ALA A 260 -4.28 3.47 3.88
C ALA A 260 -4.96 4.81 3.53
N ILE A 261 -5.25 5.67 4.51
CA ILE A 261 -5.88 6.97 4.23
C ILE A 261 -4.95 7.93 3.50
N VAL A 262 -3.65 7.98 3.83
CA VAL A 262 -2.70 8.88 3.15
C VAL A 262 -2.56 8.50 1.68
N LEU A 263 -2.37 7.20 1.40
CA LEU A 263 -2.30 6.69 0.03
C LEU A 263 -3.64 6.87 -0.71
N PHE A 264 -4.78 6.72 -0.03
CA PHE A 264 -6.10 6.97 -0.61
C PHE A 264 -6.35 8.42 -1.00
N MET A 265 -6.01 9.36 -0.12
CA MET A 265 -6.14 10.78 -0.44
C MET A 265 -5.15 11.18 -1.54
N SER A 266 -3.96 10.56 -1.55
CA SER A 266 -2.96 10.80 -2.58
C SER A 266 -3.38 10.29 -3.96
N GLN A 267 -3.98 9.10 -4.07
CA GLN A 267 -4.53 8.62 -5.34
C GLN A 267 -5.74 9.46 -5.80
N ALA A 268 -6.52 10.03 -4.87
CA ALA A 268 -7.61 10.94 -5.22
C ALA A 268 -7.08 12.25 -5.80
N LEU A 269 -5.98 12.79 -5.24
CA LEU A 269 -5.26 13.94 -5.80
C LEU A 269 -4.72 13.63 -7.20
N LEU A 270 -4.02 12.50 -7.37
CA LEU A 270 -3.53 12.07 -8.68
C LEU A 270 -4.68 11.82 -9.67
N GLY A 271 -5.76 11.20 -9.21
CA GLY A 271 -6.95 10.87 -10.02
C GLY A 271 -7.72 12.11 -10.48
N ALA A 272 -7.79 13.17 -9.66
CA ALA A 272 -8.38 14.44 -10.08
C ALA A 272 -7.58 15.10 -11.22
N GLN A 273 -6.26 14.89 -11.24
CA GLN A 273 -5.40 15.35 -12.34
C GLN A 273 -5.56 14.47 -13.60
N MET A 274 -6.08 13.22 -13.49
CA MET A 274 -6.25 12.29 -14.61
C MET A 274 -7.30 12.69 -15.65
N VAL A 275 -8.10 13.72 -15.39
CA VAL A 275 -9.14 14.21 -16.33
C VAL A 275 -8.53 14.89 -17.58
N GLN A 276 -7.21 15.05 -17.67
CA GLN A 276 -6.54 15.85 -18.73
C GLN A 276 -5.49 15.10 -19.58
N GLY A 277 -5.70 13.82 -19.91
CA GLY A 277 -4.90 13.11 -20.94
C GLY A 277 -3.43 12.89 -20.57
N LEU A 278 -3.17 12.11 -19.52
CA LEU A 278 -1.87 12.02 -18.85
C LEU A 278 -0.90 10.95 -19.38
N PRO A 279 0.41 11.10 -19.06
CA PRO A 279 1.45 10.10 -19.32
C PRO A 279 1.21 8.75 -18.63
N ALA A 280 1.60 7.66 -19.28
CA ALA A 280 1.40 6.28 -18.82
C ALA A 280 1.94 5.98 -17.40
N TYR A 281 2.98 6.70 -16.93
CA TYR A 281 3.55 6.47 -15.60
C TYR A 281 2.59 6.85 -14.47
N LEU A 282 1.70 7.84 -14.65
CA LEU A 282 0.71 8.23 -13.64
C LEU A 282 -0.40 7.19 -13.51
N LEU A 283 -0.74 6.51 -14.61
CA LEU A 283 -1.66 5.37 -14.59
C LEU A 283 -1.04 4.18 -13.84
N GLY A 284 0.24 3.87 -14.13
CA GLY A 284 0.99 2.87 -13.38
C GLY A 284 1.05 3.19 -11.89
N LEU A 285 1.30 4.46 -11.53
CA LEU A 285 1.33 4.91 -10.15
C LEU A 285 -0.04 4.79 -9.47
N HIS A 286 -1.12 5.19 -10.12
CA HIS A 286 -2.48 5.03 -9.57
C HIS A 286 -2.80 3.57 -9.22
N GLN A 287 -2.49 2.64 -10.13
CA GLN A 287 -2.68 1.22 -9.89
C GLN A 287 -1.76 0.68 -8.78
N ALA A 288 -0.50 1.12 -8.74
CA ALA A 288 0.44 0.78 -7.68
C ALA A 288 -0.03 1.27 -6.30
N THR A 289 -0.53 2.51 -6.21
CA THR A 289 -1.08 3.09 -4.99
C THR A 289 -2.33 2.34 -4.54
N ALA A 290 -3.24 2.03 -5.48
CA ALA A 290 -4.47 1.29 -5.19
C ALA A 290 -4.19 -0.11 -4.62
N ALA A 291 -3.24 -0.84 -5.20
CA ALA A 291 -2.79 -2.13 -4.69
C ALA A 291 -2.09 -2.00 -3.31
N ALA A 292 -1.36 -0.90 -3.07
CA ALA A 292 -0.73 -0.65 -1.77
C ALA A 292 -1.76 -0.32 -0.68
N VAL A 293 -2.84 0.40 -1.00
CA VAL A 293 -3.96 0.61 -0.07
C VAL A 293 -4.64 -0.71 0.27
N TRP A 294 -4.85 -1.59 -0.73
CA TRP A 294 -5.37 -2.93 -0.49
C TRP A 294 -4.49 -3.72 0.49
N SER A 295 -3.18 -3.76 0.25
CA SER A 295 -2.23 -4.42 1.17
C SER A 295 -2.27 -3.81 2.58
N ALA A 296 -2.34 -2.48 2.70
CA ALA A 296 -2.46 -1.81 3.99
C ALA A 296 -3.75 -2.20 4.73
N LEU A 297 -4.89 -2.26 4.03
CA LEU A 297 -6.16 -2.70 4.62
C LEU A 297 -6.13 -4.18 5.04
N VAL A 298 -5.47 -5.06 4.25
CA VAL A 298 -5.27 -6.46 4.61
C VAL A 298 -4.39 -6.59 5.86
N ILE A 299 -3.26 -5.86 5.93
CA ILE A 299 -2.42 -5.82 7.14
C ILE A 299 -3.22 -5.34 8.34
N GLN A 300 -4.00 -4.27 8.15
CA GLN A 300 -4.82 -3.65 9.18
C GLN A 300 -5.83 -4.64 9.75
N ILE A 301 -6.60 -5.34 8.90
CA ILE A 301 -7.63 -6.25 9.39
C ILE A 301 -7.02 -7.48 10.08
N VAL A 302 -5.90 -7.99 9.57
CA VAL A 302 -5.21 -9.12 10.20
C VAL A 302 -4.67 -8.69 11.57
N ALA A 303 -4.07 -7.50 11.67
CA ALA A 303 -3.60 -6.95 12.93
C ALA A 303 -4.74 -6.75 13.94
N VAL A 304 -5.91 -6.26 13.49
CA VAL A 304 -7.12 -6.16 14.31
C VAL A 304 -7.57 -7.54 14.79
N GLY A 305 -7.60 -8.53 13.90
CA GLY A 305 -8.03 -9.89 14.22
C GLY A 305 -7.08 -10.63 15.17
N ILE A 306 -5.77 -10.35 15.08
CA ILE A 306 -4.76 -10.86 16.02
C ILE A 306 -4.87 -10.16 17.37
N ALA A 307 -5.08 -8.84 17.39
CA ALA A 307 -5.24 -8.08 18.62
C ALA A 307 -6.53 -8.44 19.36
N ALA A 308 -7.57 -8.88 18.63
CA ALA A 308 -8.82 -9.44 19.16
C ALA A 308 -9.51 -8.59 20.24
N ARG A 309 -9.31 -7.27 20.20
CA ARG A 309 -9.69 -6.35 21.27
C ARG A 309 -11.21 -6.26 21.45
N SER A 310 -11.62 -5.98 22.68
CA SER A 310 -13.02 -5.74 23.03
C SER A 310 -13.43 -4.28 22.82
N THR A 311 -14.73 -4.01 22.75
CA THR A 311 -15.23 -2.62 22.68
C THR A 311 -14.93 -1.83 23.96
N GLU A 312 -14.82 -2.52 25.10
CA GLU A 312 -14.51 -1.90 26.39
C GLU A 312 -13.06 -1.44 26.45
N GLU A 313 -12.11 -2.25 25.96
CA GLU A 313 -10.70 -1.88 25.86
C GLU A 313 -10.48 -0.69 24.92
N GLU A 314 -11.20 -0.66 23.79
CA GLU A 314 -11.18 0.47 22.86
C GLU A 314 -11.70 1.75 23.51
N HIS A 315 -12.77 1.64 24.30
CA HIS A 315 -13.34 2.77 25.03
C HIS A 315 -12.41 3.26 26.14
N ALA A 316 -11.82 2.34 26.91
CA ALA A 316 -10.86 2.65 27.96
C ALA A 316 -9.62 3.37 27.41
N GLU A 317 -9.10 2.94 26.25
CA GLU A 317 -7.99 3.65 25.62
C GLU A 317 -8.40 5.05 25.13
N ALA A 318 -9.61 5.21 24.62
CA ALA A 318 -10.13 6.49 24.18
C ALA A 318 -10.31 7.50 25.34
N THR A 319 -10.68 7.03 26.53
CA THR A 319 -10.84 7.92 27.69
C THR A 319 -9.51 8.45 28.21
N THR A 320 -8.39 7.72 28.02
CA THR A 320 -7.05 8.19 28.42
C THR A 320 -6.61 9.50 27.73
N ILE A 321 -7.26 9.87 26.63
CA ILE A 321 -6.89 11.07 25.84
C ILE A 321 -7.91 12.19 25.92
N ALA A 322 -8.99 12.02 26.70
CA ALA A 322 -9.98 13.06 26.89
C ALA A 322 -9.32 14.34 27.42
N GLY A 323 -9.47 15.45 26.69
CA GLY A 323 -8.84 16.72 27.05
C GLY A 323 -7.33 16.83 26.79
N ARG A 324 -6.73 15.90 26.03
CA ARG A 324 -5.31 15.96 25.65
C ARG A 324 -4.97 17.27 24.93
N LYS A 325 -4.04 18.03 25.49
CA LYS A 325 -3.49 19.27 24.89
C LYS A 325 -2.09 19.02 24.34
N GLY A 326 -1.67 19.81 23.35
CA GLY A 326 -0.29 19.81 22.87
C GLY A 326 0.08 18.73 21.84
N LEU A 327 -0.87 17.93 21.35
CA LEU A 327 -0.61 16.89 20.34
C LEU A 327 0.13 17.42 19.10
N VAL A 328 -0.34 18.54 18.52
CA VAL A 328 0.30 19.14 17.34
C VAL A 328 1.74 19.55 17.64
N ARG A 329 1.99 20.12 18.83
CA ARG A 329 3.34 20.50 19.26
C ARG A 329 4.25 19.28 19.37
N ASP A 330 3.76 18.21 19.99
CA ASP A 330 4.51 16.97 20.15
C ASP A 330 4.79 16.30 18.78
N LEU A 331 3.84 16.30 17.84
CA LEU A 331 4.07 15.79 16.49
C LEU A 331 5.07 16.65 15.70
N LEU A 332 4.96 17.97 15.77
CA LEU A 332 5.93 18.88 15.14
C LEU A 332 7.34 18.69 15.70
N MET A 333 7.49 18.46 17.00
CA MET A 333 8.79 18.13 17.60
C MET A 333 9.44 16.88 16.99
N LEU A 334 8.65 15.89 16.54
CA LEU A 334 9.18 14.70 15.87
C LEU A 334 9.85 15.03 14.52
N THR A 335 9.41 16.09 13.85
CA THR A 335 9.97 16.50 12.55
C THR A 335 11.38 17.10 12.66
N LYS A 336 11.84 17.45 13.88
CA LYS A 336 13.12 18.14 14.11
C LYS A 336 13.23 19.44 13.28
N GLN A 337 12.23 20.33 13.38
CA GLN A 337 12.06 21.46 12.46
C GLN A 337 13.31 22.35 12.27
N ILE A 338 14.13 22.54 13.30
CA ILE A 338 15.36 23.36 13.21
C ILE A 338 16.40 22.70 12.29
N VAL A 339 16.63 21.40 12.48
CA VAL A 339 17.59 20.63 11.66
C VAL A 339 17.11 20.57 10.22
N VAL A 340 15.82 20.32 10.02
CA VAL A 340 15.22 20.28 8.68
C VAL A 340 15.29 21.64 8.00
N ALA A 341 15.03 22.75 8.70
CA ALA A 341 15.15 24.09 8.13
C ALA A 341 16.57 24.38 7.61
N LEU A 342 17.61 23.94 8.32
CA LEU A 342 19.00 24.06 7.86
C LEU A 342 19.26 23.24 6.58
N LEU A 343 18.69 22.04 6.48
CA LEU A 343 18.79 21.21 5.27
C LEU A 343 18.08 21.88 4.08
N LEU A 344 16.91 22.49 4.29
CA LEU A 344 16.13 23.15 3.24
C LEU A 344 16.86 24.36 2.61
N VAL A 345 17.71 25.05 3.37
CA VAL A 345 18.57 26.10 2.82
C VAL A 345 19.51 25.52 1.75
N THR A 346 20.09 24.35 2.00
CA THR A 346 20.96 23.68 1.02
C THR A 346 20.19 23.19 -0.21
N THR A 347 18.96 22.70 -0.03
CA THR A 347 18.06 22.37 -1.14
C THR A 347 17.80 23.58 -2.02
N PHE A 348 17.47 24.74 -1.42
CA PHE A 348 17.23 25.96 -2.17
C PHE A 348 18.48 26.45 -2.92
N ALA A 349 19.65 26.42 -2.27
CA ALA A 349 20.91 26.75 -2.94
C ALA A 349 21.18 25.82 -4.14
N GLY A 350 20.94 24.51 -3.99
CA GLY A 350 21.02 23.55 -5.08
C GLY A 350 20.05 23.86 -6.24
N MET A 351 18.82 24.29 -5.92
CA MET A 351 17.85 24.72 -6.95
C MET A 351 18.34 25.96 -7.71
N VAL A 352 18.90 26.96 -7.03
CA VAL A 352 19.43 28.18 -7.67
C VAL A 352 20.62 27.86 -8.58
N ILE A 353 21.57 27.05 -8.09
CA ILE A 353 22.74 26.63 -8.86
C ILE A 353 22.32 25.81 -10.08
N GLY A 354 21.46 24.81 -9.89
CA GLY A 354 21.00 23.92 -10.96
C GLY A 354 20.14 24.64 -12.01
N ALA A 355 19.33 25.63 -11.60
CA ALA A 355 18.53 26.43 -12.52
C ALA A 355 19.33 27.56 -13.19
N GLN A 356 20.53 27.89 -12.69
CA GLN A 356 21.34 29.05 -13.09
C GLN A 356 20.58 30.39 -13.01
N LYS A 357 19.52 30.45 -12.21
CA LYS A 357 18.67 31.62 -11.97
C LYS A 357 17.86 31.40 -10.70
N TRP A 358 17.20 32.45 -10.22
CA TRP A 358 16.21 32.32 -9.16
C TRP A 358 15.03 31.45 -9.63
N PRO A 359 14.77 30.30 -8.99
CA PRO A 359 13.69 29.42 -9.38
C PRO A 359 12.32 30.07 -9.10
N PRO A 360 11.28 29.77 -9.89
CA PRO A 360 9.93 30.25 -9.63
C PRO A 360 9.46 29.95 -8.20
N LEU A 361 8.67 30.86 -7.61
CA LEU A 361 8.20 30.73 -6.23
C LEU A 361 7.41 29.43 -6.00
N SER A 362 6.57 29.04 -6.97
CA SER A 362 5.73 27.84 -6.83
C SER A 362 6.56 26.55 -6.74
N ILE A 363 7.49 26.31 -7.66
CA ILE A 363 8.31 25.09 -7.62
C ILE A 363 9.20 25.08 -6.39
N THR A 364 9.75 26.24 -6.01
CA THR A 364 10.53 26.41 -4.78
C THR A 364 9.71 26.02 -3.55
N PHE A 365 8.51 26.59 -3.40
CA PHE A 365 7.63 26.30 -2.28
C PHE A 365 7.30 24.81 -2.17
N TRP A 366 6.89 24.17 -3.28
CA TRP A 366 6.52 22.76 -3.27
C TRP A 366 7.72 21.84 -3.06
N THR A 367 8.88 22.15 -3.61
CA THR A 367 10.12 21.39 -3.35
C THR A 367 10.55 21.49 -1.89
N LEU A 368 10.49 22.69 -1.28
CA LEU A 368 10.85 22.86 0.13
C LEU A 368 9.84 22.22 1.07
N LEU A 369 8.54 22.32 0.76
CA LEU A 369 7.50 21.65 1.54
C LEU A 369 7.62 20.12 1.47
N GLY A 370 7.84 19.57 0.27
CA GLY A 370 8.13 18.14 0.11
C GLY A 370 9.39 17.73 0.87
N GLY A 371 10.50 18.44 0.71
CA GLY A 371 11.74 18.19 1.45
C GLY A 371 11.54 18.24 2.97
N PHE A 372 10.71 19.17 3.47
CA PHE A 372 10.35 19.26 4.89
C PHE A 372 9.63 18.00 5.37
N LEU A 373 8.63 17.53 4.61
CA LEU A 373 7.83 16.36 4.94
C LEU A 373 8.64 15.06 4.87
N ALA A 374 9.48 14.89 3.84
CA ALA A 374 10.38 13.75 3.70
C ALA A 374 11.38 13.64 4.87
N ALA A 375 12.15 14.72 5.10
CA ALA A 375 13.15 14.77 6.17
C ALA A 375 12.49 14.69 7.56
N GLY A 376 11.35 15.35 7.75
CA GLY A 376 10.57 15.29 8.98
C GLY A 376 10.02 13.89 9.27
N GLY A 377 9.53 13.19 8.24
CA GLY A 377 9.06 11.81 8.33
C GLY A 377 10.16 10.84 8.73
N SER A 378 11.31 10.93 8.06
CA SER A 378 12.52 10.19 8.43
C SER A 378 12.96 10.49 9.87
N GLY A 379 12.93 11.77 10.28
CA GLY A 379 13.24 12.20 11.64
C GLY A 379 12.31 11.63 12.72
N ALA A 380 11.03 11.46 12.41
CA ALA A 380 10.04 10.84 13.28
C ALA A 380 10.22 9.31 13.36
N ILE A 381 10.50 8.64 12.23
CA ILE A 381 10.77 7.20 12.18
C ILE A 381 12.04 6.87 12.98
N ASN A 382 13.10 7.66 12.84
CA ASN A 382 14.33 7.47 13.63
C ASN A 382 14.06 7.58 15.13
N GLN A 383 13.24 8.54 15.56
CA GLN A 383 12.85 8.66 16.98
C GLN A 383 11.98 7.50 17.47
N TYR A 384 11.20 6.86 16.59
CA TYR A 384 10.52 5.61 16.92
C TYR A 384 11.50 4.45 17.09
N ILE A 385 12.53 4.35 16.24
CA ILE A 385 13.56 3.32 16.33
C ILE A 385 14.38 3.50 17.63
N ASP A 386 14.84 4.72 17.90
CA ASP A 386 15.68 5.08 19.05
C ASP A 386 14.92 5.18 20.39
N ARG A 387 13.60 4.92 20.39
CA ARG A 387 12.69 5.25 21.51
C ARG A 387 13.12 4.69 22.87
N GLU A 388 13.76 3.52 22.89
CA GLU A 388 14.21 2.86 24.13
C GLU A 388 15.51 3.46 24.64
N ASP A 389 16.47 3.72 23.75
CA ASP A 389 17.75 4.34 24.10
C ASP A 389 17.58 5.81 24.48
N ASP A 390 16.67 6.52 23.82
CA ASP A 390 16.34 7.90 24.16
C ASP A 390 15.85 8.06 25.61
N THR A 391 15.26 7.02 26.24
CA THR A 391 14.87 7.08 27.67
C THR A 391 16.06 7.15 28.62
N LYS A 392 17.23 6.67 28.18
CA LYS A 392 18.47 6.59 28.98
C LYS A 392 19.40 7.78 28.74
N MET A 393 19.06 8.67 27.81
CA MET A 393 19.89 9.78 27.39
C MET A 393 19.38 11.13 27.92
N GLN A 394 20.21 11.85 28.68
CA GLN A 394 19.82 13.13 29.29
C GLN A 394 19.25 14.16 28.29
N ARG A 395 19.82 14.19 27.08
CA ARG A 395 19.42 15.11 26.00
C ARG A 395 18.07 14.77 25.39
N THR A 396 17.70 13.49 25.29
CA THR A 396 16.59 13.03 24.45
C THR A 396 15.44 12.39 25.24
N GLN A 397 15.63 12.10 26.53
CA GLN A 397 14.60 11.58 27.44
C GLN A 397 13.33 12.46 27.54
N LYS A 398 13.43 13.76 27.23
CA LYS A 398 12.28 14.70 27.26
C LYS A 398 11.49 14.73 25.94
N ARG A 399 11.95 14.02 24.90
CA ARG A 399 11.25 13.91 23.61
C ARG A 399 9.85 13.30 23.80
N PRO A 400 8.91 13.54 22.88
CA PRO A 400 7.52 13.12 23.06
C PRO A 400 7.30 11.61 23.30
N ILE A 401 8.00 10.73 22.58
CA ILE A 401 7.83 9.27 22.71
C ILE A 401 8.48 8.74 24.00
N PRO A 402 9.78 9.01 24.30
CA PRO A 402 10.42 8.55 25.54
C PRO A 402 9.76 9.11 26.81
N ALA A 403 9.24 10.34 26.77
CA ALA A 403 8.54 10.96 27.88
C ALA A 403 7.09 10.48 28.05
N GLY A 404 6.62 9.53 27.23
CA GLY A 404 5.26 8.98 27.29
C GLY A 404 4.14 9.93 26.84
N ARG A 405 4.47 11.10 26.26
CA ARG A 405 3.47 12.05 25.74
C ARG A 405 2.83 11.58 24.44
N LEU A 406 3.59 10.86 23.61
CA LEU A 406 3.13 10.13 22.41
C LEU A 406 3.41 8.65 22.58
N THR A 407 2.52 7.79 22.11
CA THR A 407 2.84 6.37 22.02
C THR A 407 3.82 6.11 20.88
N PRO A 408 4.59 5.00 20.91
CA PRO A 408 5.46 4.63 19.78
C PRO A 408 4.68 4.47 18.47
N ALA A 409 3.47 3.91 18.53
CA ALA A 409 2.61 3.75 17.36
C ALA A 409 2.23 5.10 16.73
N GLU A 410 1.89 6.11 17.54
CA GLU A 410 1.55 7.45 17.03
C GLU A 410 2.75 8.09 16.32
N GLY A 411 3.94 7.96 16.91
CA GLY A 411 5.18 8.47 16.31
C GLY A 411 5.50 7.81 14.97
N LEU A 412 5.42 6.48 14.90
CA LEU A 412 5.66 5.73 13.66
C LEU A 412 4.60 6.04 12.60
N ALA A 413 3.31 6.05 12.98
CA ALA A 413 2.21 6.34 12.06
C ALA A 413 2.32 7.75 11.48
N PHE A 414 2.65 8.74 12.31
CA PHE A 414 2.91 10.11 11.85
C PHE A 414 4.09 10.16 10.88
N GLY A 415 5.24 9.58 11.24
CA GLY A 415 6.45 9.60 10.43
C GLY A 415 6.26 8.96 9.06
N VAL A 416 5.67 7.77 9.02
CA VAL A 416 5.33 7.08 7.76
C VAL A 416 4.30 7.87 6.96
N GLY A 417 3.27 8.42 7.62
CA GLY A 417 2.22 9.20 6.97
C GLY A 417 2.75 10.44 6.25
N ILE A 418 3.61 11.24 6.90
CA ILE A 418 4.16 12.45 6.28
C ILE A 418 5.23 12.14 5.23
N ALA A 419 6.00 11.06 5.38
CA ALA A 419 6.95 10.61 4.36
C ALA A 419 6.21 10.18 3.07
N LEU A 420 5.13 9.41 3.20
CA LEU A 420 4.29 9.06 2.05
C LEU A 420 3.63 10.30 1.43
N ALA A 421 3.08 11.19 2.25
CA ALA A 421 2.49 12.44 1.75
C ALA A 421 3.51 13.28 0.96
N SER A 422 4.77 13.31 1.40
CA SER A 422 5.87 13.97 0.68
C SER A 422 6.04 13.44 -0.74
N PHE A 423 6.14 12.11 -0.89
CA PHE A 423 6.33 11.47 -2.19
C PHE A 423 5.24 11.88 -3.20
N TYR A 424 3.97 11.83 -2.79
CA TYR A 424 2.86 12.18 -3.67
C TYR A 424 2.76 13.69 -3.93
N LEU A 425 3.07 14.51 -2.93
CA LEU A 425 3.13 15.97 -3.09
C LEU A 425 4.21 16.37 -4.11
N LEU A 426 5.41 15.81 -4.00
CA LEU A 426 6.50 16.04 -4.95
C LEU A 426 6.16 15.51 -6.35
N THR A 427 5.53 14.34 -6.44
CA THR A 427 5.10 13.77 -7.73
C THR A 427 4.10 14.69 -8.43
N ALA A 428 3.13 15.22 -7.69
CA ALA A 428 2.02 16.01 -8.25
C ALA A 428 2.39 17.49 -8.51
N MET A 429 3.30 18.07 -7.73
CA MET A 429 3.61 19.51 -7.77
C MET A 429 5.01 19.85 -8.28
N VAL A 430 5.91 18.86 -8.38
CA VAL A 430 7.31 19.04 -8.81
C VAL A 430 7.64 18.13 -9.98
N ASN A 431 7.87 16.83 -9.73
CA ASN A 431 7.98 15.75 -10.70
C ASN A 431 8.27 14.41 -9.99
N LEU A 432 8.08 13.30 -10.71
CA LEU A 432 8.34 11.94 -10.20
C LEU A 432 9.80 11.70 -9.84
N LEU A 433 10.76 12.26 -10.58
CA LEU A 433 12.19 12.05 -10.33
C LEU A 433 12.59 12.60 -8.95
N ALA A 434 12.17 13.82 -8.64
CA ALA A 434 12.40 14.44 -7.34
C ALA A 434 11.76 13.62 -6.21
N ALA A 435 10.54 13.09 -6.42
CA ALA A 435 9.87 12.23 -5.45
C ALA A 435 10.59 10.89 -5.20
N LEU A 436 11.17 10.29 -6.23
CA LEU A 436 11.94 9.04 -6.10
C LEU A 436 13.28 9.23 -5.37
N LEU A 437 13.84 10.45 -5.41
CA LEU A 437 15.12 10.79 -4.77
C LEU A 437 14.96 11.38 -3.36
N SER A 438 13.75 11.79 -2.97
CA SER A 438 13.42 12.33 -1.64
C SER A 438 13.21 11.23 -0.61
#